data_AF-A0A0P7XJN6-F1
#
_entry.id   AF-A0A0P7XJN6-F1
#
_cell.length_a   1.000
_cell.length_b   1.000
_cell.length_c   1.000
_cell.angle_alpha   90.00
_cell.angle_beta   90.00
_cell.angle_gamma   90.00
#
_symmetry.space_group_name_H-M   'P 1'
#
loop_
_entity.id
_entity.type
_entity.pdbx_description
1 polymer ?
#
loop_
_entity_poly.entity_id
_entity_poly.type
_entity_poly.pdbx_seq_one_letter_code
_entity_poly.pdbx_strand_id
1 'polypeptide(L)'
;MGEDTFNRAKLLNIGYVEALKEADYDCFIFSDVDLIPMDDRNLYHCYDQPRHFAIAMDKFGFRLPYAGYFGGVSGLSKKQFLKINGFPNEYWGWGGEDDDIYNRITLNGMKVSRPDVRIGRYRMIKHERDKHNEPNPQSFSL
;
A
#
# COMPACT_ATOMS: atom_id res chain seq x y z
N MET A 1 16.13 12.49 13.86
CA MET A 1 15.00 11.84 13.15
C MET A 1 13.94 12.90 12.94
N GLY A 2 13.09 12.79 11.91
CA GLY A 2 12.05 13.79 11.67
C GLY A 2 11.10 13.89 12.86
N GLU A 3 10.76 15.11 13.27
CA GLU A 3 9.82 15.39 14.37
C GLU A 3 8.39 15.67 13.86
N ASP A 4 8.25 15.84 12.54
CA ASP A 4 6.98 16.12 11.89
C ASP A 4 6.11 14.86 11.75
N THR A 5 4.80 15.08 11.60
CA THR A 5 3.82 14.02 11.36
C THR A 5 4.20 13.17 10.14
N PHE A 6 4.14 11.86 10.31
CA PHE A 6 4.45 10.92 9.23
C PHE A 6 3.43 11.02 8.08
N ASN A 7 3.94 10.93 6.85
CA ASN A 7 3.12 10.90 5.63
C ASN A 7 3.57 9.75 4.72
N ARG A 8 2.87 8.63 4.86
CA ARG A 8 3.19 7.38 4.16
C ARG A 8 3.11 7.55 2.64
N ALA A 9 1.94 7.93 2.14
CA ALA A 9 1.69 8.03 0.69
C ALA A 9 2.64 9.01 -0.02
N LYS A 10 2.99 10.13 0.62
CA LYS A 10 3.97 11.08 0.08
C LYS A 10 5.39 10.50 -0.01
N LEU A 11 5.82 9.74 1.00
CA LEU A 11 7.13 9.06 0.96
C LEU A 11 7.16 7.98 -0.13
N LEU A 12 6.05 7.27 -0.35
CA LEU A 12 5.94 6.30 -1.44
C LEU A 12 6.01 6.99 -2.82
N ASN A 13 5.40 8.16 -2.99
CA ASN A 13 5.57 8.99 -4.20
C ASN A 13 7.04 9.41 -4.41
N ILE A 14 7.73 9.82 -3.34
CA ILE A 14 9.16 10.16 -3.40
C ILE A 14 9.96 8.94 -3.85
N GLY A 15 9.72 7.77 -3.27
CA GLY A 15 10.39 6.53 -3.66
C GLY A 15 10.21 6.19 -5.15
N TYR A 16 8.99 6.37 -5.69
CA TYR A 16 8.73 6.20 -7.12
C TYR A 16 9.59 7.14 -7.98
N VAL A 17 9.64 8.43 -7.63
CA VAL A 17 10.39 9.44 -8.40
C VAL A 17 11.90 9.21 -8.31
N GLU A 18 12.42 8.94 -7.12
CA GLU A 18 13.87 8.76 -6.92
C GLU A 18 14.38 7.45 -7.53
N ALA A 19 13.63 6.35 -7.43
CA ALA A 19 14.03 5.08 -8.05
C ALA A 19 14.20 5.21 -9.58
N LEU A 20 13.34 5.99 -10.24
CA LEU A 20 13.43 6.24 -11.68
C LEU A 20 14.68 7.04 -12.10
N LYS A 21 15.38 7.69 -11.17
CA LYS A 21 16.67 8.33 -11.46
C LYS A 21 17.82 7.33 -11.52
N GLU A 22 17.67 6.17 -10.86
CA GLU A 22 18.69 5.13 -10.82
C GLU A 22 18.59 4.18 -12.01
N ALA A 23 17.36 3.78 -12.39
CA ALA A 23 17.11 2.89 -13.51
C ALA A 23 15.68 3.05 -14.07
N ASP A 24 15.46 2.52 -15.28
CA ASP A 24 14.12 2.48 -15.88
C ASP A 24 13.30 1.32 -15.33
N TYR A 25 12.81 1.49 -14.10
CA TYR A 25 11.92 0.52 -13.46
C TYR A 25 10.51 0.59 -14.04
N ASP A 26 9.98 -0.56 -14.45
CA ASP A 26 8.60 -0.69 -14.94
C ASP A 26 7.59 -1.15 -13.88
N CYS A 27 8.07 -1.56 -12.71
CA CYS A 27 7.27 -2.09 -11.61
C CYS A 27 7.71 -1.54 -10.26
N PHE A 28 6.74 -1.13 -9.45
CA PHE A 28 6.97 -0.55 -8.13
C PHE A 28 6.16 -1.34 -7.10
N ILE A 29 6.86 -1.85 -6.08
CA ILE A 29 6.25 -2.53 -4.94
C ILE A 29 6.39 -1.61 -3.72
N PHE A 30 5.26 -1.27 -3.12
CA PHE A 30 5.17 -0.42 -1.96
C PHE A 30 4.87 -1.31 -0.75
N SER A 31 5.78 -1.33 0.23
CA SER A 31 5.71 -2.27 1.36
C SER A 31 5.89 -1.56 2.67
N ASP A 32 4.98 -1.80 3.60
CA ASP A 32 5.24 -1.52 5.02
C ASP A 32 6.41 -2.38 5.51
N VAL A 33 7.29 -1.78 6.31
CA VAL A 33 8.54 -2.40 6.78
C VAL A 33 8.31 -3.54 7.78
N ASP A 34 7.13 -3.56 8.41
CA ASP A 34 6.75 -4.51 9.43
C ASP A 34 5.96 -5.71 8.87
N LEU A 35 5.72 -5.79 7.56
CA LEU A 35 4.95 -6.86 6.93
C LEU A 35 5.84 -7.85 6.17
N ILE A 36 5.87 -9.09 6.65
CA ILE A 36 6.66 -10.17 6.06
C ILE A 36 5.74 -11.21 5.40
N PRO A 37 5.93 -11.54 4.10
CA PRO A 37 5.15 -12.58 3.43
C PRO A 37 5.47 -13.95 4.04
N MET A 38 4.44 -14.77 4.22
CA MET A 38 4.58 -16.11 4.81
C MET A 38 4.71 -17.22 3.76
N ASP A 39 4.65 -16.88 2.47
CA ASP A 39 4.66 -17.82 1.35
C ASP A 39 5.41 -17.20 0.17
N ASP A 40 6.46 -17.85 -0.30
CA ASP A 40 7.33 -17.38 -1.39
C ASP A 40 6.68 -17.45 -2.78
N ARG A 41 5.54 -18.15 -2.90
CA ARG A 41 4.71 -18.14 -4.11
C ARG A 41 3.98 -16.81 -4.28
N ASN A 42 3.97 -15.94 -3.27
CA ASN A 42 3.47 -14.58 -3.40
C ASN A 42 4.53 -13.70 -4.07
N LEU A 43 4.72 -13.86 -5.38
CA LEU A 43 5.81 -13.22 -6.12
C LEU A 43 5.67 -11.69 -6.19
N TYR A 44 6.71 -10.96 -5.78
CA TYR A 44 6.76 -9.49 -5.77
C TYR A 44 7.04 -8.92 -7.16
N HIS A 45 6.02 -8.89 -8.00
CA HIS A 45 6.06 -8.22 -9.30
C HIS A 45 4.69 -7.65 -9.67
N CYS A 46 4.67 -6.85 -10.73
CA CYS A 46 3.46 -6.22 -11.22
C CYS A 46 2.71 -7.13 -12.20
N TYR A 47 1.41 -6.90 -12.32
CA TYR A 47 0.48 -7.65 -13.17
C TYR A 47 -0.32 -6.65 -14.03
N ASP A 48 -1.20 -7.16 -14.91
CA ASP A 48 -2.08 -6.33 -15.75
C ASP A 48 -3.00 -5.39 -14.96
N GLN A 49 -3.25 -5.74 -13.69
CA GLN A 49 -4.07 -5.00 -12.75
C GLN A 49 -3.25 -4.67 -11.48
N PRO A 50 -3.47 -3.50 -10.82
CA PRO A 50 -2.83 -3.17 -9.55
C PRO A 50 -2.97 -4.31 -8.54
N ARG A 51 -1.86 -4.70 -7.91
CA ARG A 51 -1.76 -5.90 -7.09
C ARG A 51 -1.81 -5.52 -5.61
N HIS A 52 -2.71 -6.15 -4.85
CA HIS A 52 -2.68 -6.13 -3.39
C HIS A 52 -2.11 -7.47 -2.90
N PHE A 53 -0.96 -7.43 -2.22
CA PHE A 53 -0.25 -8.63 -1.75
C PHE A 53 -0.67 -9.03 -0.34
N ALA A 54 -0.79 -8.06 0.58
CA ALA A 54 -1.07 -8.27 2.00
C ALA A 54 -2.55 -8.55 2.32
N ILE A 55 -3.16 -9.53 1.66
CA ILE A 55 -4.61 -9.77 1.73
C ILE A 55 -5.06 -10.52 2.99
N ALA A 56 -4.13 -11.16 3.70
CA ALA A 56 -4.41 -11.95 4.90
C ALA A 56 -3.31 -11.74 5.95
N MET A 57 -3.42 -10.67 6.75
CA MET A 57 -2.48 -10.39 7.84
C MET A 57 -2.90 -11.08 9.14
N ASP A 58 -1.92 -11.55 9.92
CA ASP A 58 -2.15 -12.16 11.24
C ASP A 58 -2.87 -11.23 12.22
N LYS A 59 -2.57 -9.92 12.21
CA LYS A 59 -3.25 -8.90 13.02
C LYS A 59 -4.77 -8.82 12.78
N PHE A 60 -5.23 -9.26 11.60
CA PHE A 60 -6.63 -9.31 11.22
C PHE A 60 -7.18 -10.75 11.16
N GLY A 61 -6.51 -11.70 11.83
CA GLY A 61 -6.92 -13.10 11.85
C GLY A 61 -6.84 -13.78 10.48
N PHE A 62 -5.89 -13.37 9.63
CA PHE A 62 -5.72 -13.85 8.26
C PHE A 62 -6.95 -13.64 7.37
N ARG A 63 -7.67 -12.54 7.58
CA ARG A 63 -8.82 -12.13 6.77
C ARG A 63 -8.60 -10.73 6.21
N LEU A 64 -9.16 -10.50 5.03
CA LEU A 64 -9.20 -9.16 4.44
C LEU A 64 -10.18 -8.30 5.26
N PRO A 65 -9.80 -7.10 5.74
CA PRO A 65 -10.67 -6.26 6.57
C PRO A 65 -12.00 -5.90 5.88
N TYR A 66 -11.93 -5.49 4.61
CA TYR A 66 -13.07 -5.16 3.76
C TYR A 66 -12.65 -5.19 2.29
N ALA A 67 -13.62 -5.22 1.36
CA ALA A 67 -13.35 -5.43 -0.07
C ALA A 67 -12.46 -4.34 -0.71
N GLY A 68 -12.59 -3.09 -0.24
CA GLY A 68 -11.80 -1.94 -0.68
C GLY A 68 -10.40 -1.84 -0.08
N TYR A 69 -10.02 -2.71 0.85
CA TYR A 69 -8.74 -2.61 1.54
C TYR A 69 -7.55 -2.84 0.58
N PHE A 70 -6.63 -1.87 0.56
CA PHE A 70 -5.44 -1.85 -0.31
C PHE A 70 -4.12 -1.51 0.43
N GLY A 71 -4.15 -1.52 1.77
CA GLY A 71 -3.00 -1.20 2.61
C GLY A 71 -2.00 -2.33 2.80
N GLY A 72 -0.91 -2.04 3.50
CA GLY A 72 0.14 -3.00 3.79
C GLY A 72 1.18 -3.14 2.69
N VAL A 73 0.92 -4.03 1.71
CA VAL A 73 1.84 -4.28 0.59
C VAL A 73 1.09 -4.31 -0.72
N SER A 74 1.45 -3.41 -1.64
CA SER A 74 0.80 -3.24 -2.94
C SER A 74 1.82 -3.06 -4.07
N GLY A 75 1.39 -3.26 -5.32
CA GLY A 75 2.25 -3.16 -6.49
C GLY A 75 1.53 -2.55 -7.68
N LEU A 76 2.20 -1.62 -8.34
CA LEU A 76 1.71 -0.95 -9.54
C LEU A 76 2.83 -0.87 -10.57
N SER A 77 2.51 -1.19 -11.82
CA SER A 77 3.39 -0.86 -12.93
C SER A 77 3.52 0.65 -13.09
N LYS A 78 4.60 1.11 -13.73
CA LYS A 78 4.81 2.52 -14.10
C LYS A 78 3.56 3.13 -14.75
N LYS A 79 2.93 2.40 -15.68
CA LYS A 79 1.70 2.81 -16.38
C LYS A 79 0.51 2.94 -15.43
N GLN A 80 0.30 1.96 -14.54
CA GLN A 80 -0.80 2.00 -13.57
C GLN A 80 -0.64 3.14 -12.57
N PHE A 81 0.57 3.37 -12.07
CA PHE A 81 0.88 4.43 -11.12
C PHE A 81 0.66 5.83 -11.73
N LEU A 82 1.15 6.05 -12.96
CA LEU A 82 0.92 7.31 -13.67
C LEU A 82 -0.56 7.53 -13.99
N LYS A 83 -1.30 6.46 -14.34
CA LYS A 83 -2.73 6.56 -14.66
C LYS A 83 -3.57 7.07 -13.49
N ILE A 84 -3.19 6.78 -12.25
CA ILE A 84 -3.87 7.28 -11.04
C ILE A 84 -3.29 8.60 -10.51
N ASN A 85 -2.34 9.21 -11.23
CA ASN A 85 -1.59 10.39 -10.79
C ASN A 85 -0.87 10.17 -9.44
N GLY A 86 -0.26 8.98 -9.27
CA GLY A 86 0.38 8.59 -8.02
C GLY A 86 -0.57 8.53 -6.82
N PHE A 87 0.01 8.53 -5.62
CA PHE A 87 -0.71 8.48 -4.35
C PHE A 87 -1.01 9.91 -3.82
N PRO A 88 -2.00 10.08 -2.92
CA PRO A 88 -2.29 11.40 -2.37
C PRO A 88 -1.16 11.91 -1.47
N ASN A 89 -0.95 13.23 -1.41
CA ASN A 89 0.10 13.84 -0.58
C ASN A 89 -0.48 14.54 0.67
N GLU A 90 -1.79 14.59 0.80
CA GLU A 90 -2.53 15.38 1.78
C GLU A 90 -2.84 14.60 3.08
N TYR A 91 -2.58 13.29 3.08
CA TYR A 91 -2.82 12.42 4.24
C TYR A 91 -1.62 12.44 5.19
N TRP A 92 -1.72 13.29 6.20
CA TRP A 92 -0.78 13.36 7.32
C TRP A 92 -1.37 12.60 8.51
N GLY A 93 -0.57 11.71 9.10
CA GLY A 93 -1.02 10.85 10.18
C GLY A 93 -1.49 9.46 9.70
N TRP A 94 -2.18 8.75 10.57
CA TRP A 94 -2.57 7.35 10.33
C TRP A 94 -3.94 7.25 9.64
N GLY A 95 -3.97 6.63 8.45
CA GLY A 95 -5.19 6.13 7.82
C GLY A 95 -5.81 7.02 6.74
N GLY A 96 -6.66 6.38 5.92
CA GLY A 96 -7.44 6.99 4.83
C GLY A 96 -6.72 7.04 3.48
N GLU A 97 -5.39 7.02 3.44
CA GLU A 97 -4.64 7.15 2.19
C GLU A 97 -4.76 5.90 1.30
N ASP A 98 -4.79 4.71 1.91
CA ASP A 98 -4.94 3.44 1.19
C ASP A 98 -6.32 3.32 0.51
N ASP A 99 -7.36 3.87 1.15
CA ASP A 99 -8.73 3.88 0.60
C ASP A 99 -8.84 4.88 -0.56
N ASP A 100 -8.19 6.04 -0.47
CA ASP A 100 -8.06 6.99 -1.58
C ASP A 100 -7.35 6.36 -2.78
N ILE A 101 -6.26 5.62 -2.53
CA ILE A 101 -5.55 4.88 -3.58
C ILE A 101 -6.46 3.84 -4.24
N TYR A 102 -7.23 3.07 -3.46
CA TYR A 102 -8.22 2.14 -3.99
C TYR A 102 -9.28 2.84 -4.85
N ASN A 103 -9.78 4.00 -4.40
CA ASN A 103 -10.74 4.80 -5.15
C ASN A 103 -10.14 5.31 -6.46
N ARG A 104 -8.91 5.83 -6.46
CA ARG A 104 -8.23 6.25 -7.70
C ARG A 104 -8.07 5.10 -8.70
N ILE A 105 -7.74 3.90 -8.23
CA ILE A 105 -7.63 2.70 -9.06
C ILE A 105 -8.98 2.40 -9.74
N THR A 106 -10.05 2.35 -8.95
CA THR A 106 -11.39 2.00 -9.45
C THR A 106 -11.98 3.07 -10.37
N LEU A 107 -11.82 4.36 -10.02
CA LEU A 107 -12.23 5.51 -10.86
C LEU A 107 -11.52 5.54 -12.21
N ASN A 108 -10.29 5.00 -12.29
CA ASN A 108 -9.53 4.85 -13.54
C ASN A 108 -9.83 3.53 -14.28
N GLY A 109 -10.90 2.83 -13.91
CA GLY A 109 -11.37 1.62 -14.58
C GLY A 109 -10.48 0.39 -14.38
N MET A 110 -9.59 0.42 -13.39
CA MET A 110 -8.76 -0.73 -13.00
C MET A 110 -9.41 -1.48 -11.84
N LYS A 111 -9.05 -2.75 -11.67
CA LYS A 111 -9.51 -3.62 -10.59
C LYS A 111 -8.31 -4.06 -9.77
N VAL A 112 -8.50 -4.26 -8.47
CA VAL A 112 -7.44 -4.80 -7.62
C VAL A 112 -7.32 -6.32 -7.85
N SER A 113 -6.13 -6.76 -8.25
CA SER A 113 -5.73 -8.16 -8.32
C SER A 113 -5.21 -8.63 -6.96
N ARG A 114 -5.50 -9.88 -6.59
CA ARG A 114 -5.11 -10.48 -5.30
C ARG A 114 -4.65 -11.93 -5.48
N PRO A 115 -3.67 -12.43 -4.69
CA PRO A 115 -3.32 -13.85 -4.67
C PRO A 115 -4.43 -14.71 -4.04
N ASP A 116 -4.27 -16.04 -4.09
CA ASP A 116 -5.04 -16.95 -3.22
C ASP A 116 -4.77 -16.61 -1.75
N VAL A 117 -5.79 -16.67 -0.91
CA VAL A 117 -5.72 -16.29 0.52
C VAL A 117 -4.67 -17.09 1.30
N ARG A 118 -4.32 -18.30 0.89
CA ARG A 118 -3.27 -19.11 1.53
C ARG A 118 -1.88 -18.59 1.19
N ILE A 119 -1.71 -18.04 -0.02
CA ILE A 119 -0.45 -17.49 -0.53
C ILE A 119 -0.25 -16.04 -0.05
N GLY A 120 -1.32 -15.24 -0.02
CA GLY A 120 -1.28 -13.84 0.40
C GLY A 120 -1.24 -13.60 1.91
N ARG A 121 -0.68 -14.55 2.68
CA ARG A 121 -0.57 -14.45 4.14
C ARG A 121 0.65 -13.64 4.55
N TYR A 122 0.45 -12.76 5.52
CA TYR A 122 1.50 -11.90 6.07
C TYR A 122 1.52 -11.97 7.59
N ARG A 123 2.74 -11.84 8.13
CA ARG A 123 2.97 -11.63 9.55
C ARG A 123 3.43 -10.19 9.79
N MET A 124 2.78 -9.52 10.74
CA MET A 124 3.20 -8.22 11.22
C MET A 124 4.24 -8.36 12.33
N ILE A 125 5.38 -7.68 12.19
CA ILE A 125 6.35 -7.49 13.26
C ILE A 125 5.69 -6.61 14.31
N LYS A 126 5.63 -7.09 15.56
CA LYS A 126 4.95 -6.37 16.64
C LYS A 126 5.75 -5.13 17.03
N HIS A 127 5.06 -4.00 17.12
CA HIS A 127 5.60 -2.74 17.63
C HIS A 127 4.50 -1.97 18.38
N GLU A 128 4.89 -1.04 19.25
CA GLU A 128 3.94 -0.12 19.88
C GLU A 128 3.44 0.92 18.86
N ARG A 129 2.23 1.42 19.05
CA ARG A 129 1.70 2.49 18.21
C ARG A 129 2.50 3.76 18.45
N ASP A 130 2.95 4.40 17.37
CA ASP A 130 3.64 5.67 17.45
C ASP A 130 2.70 6.75 18.01
N LYS A 131 3.13 7.40 19.10
CA LYS A 131 2.36 8.45 19.78
C LYS A 131 2.24 9.72 18.95
N HIS A 132 3.12 9.92 17.96
CA HIS A 132 3.12 11.09 17.07
C HIS A 132 2.36 10.84 15.76
N ASN A 133 1.81 9.63 15.56
CA ASN A 133 1.04 9.27 14.37
C ASN A 133 -0.45 9.15 14.70
N GLU A 134 -1.06 10.29 15.07
CA GLU A 134 -2.48 10.38 15.37
C GLU A 134 -3.34 9.95 14.16
N PRO A 135 -4.57 9.43 14.39
CA PRO A 135 -5.50 9.15 13.30
C PRO A 135 -5.74 10.40 12.45
N ASN A 136 -5.63 10.25 11.13
CA ASN A 136 -5.99 11.32 10.21
C ASN A 136 -7.50 11.57 10.33
N PRO A 137 -7.97 12.82 10.59
CA PRO A 137 -9.39 13.14 10.71
C PRO A 137 -10.20 12.82 9.44
N GLN A 138 -9.55 12.76 8.27
CA GLN A 138 -10.19 12.36 7.00
C GLN A 138 -10.44 10.85 6.90
N SER A 139 -9.86 10.04 7.80
CA SER A 139 -10.12 8.59 7.87
C SER A 139 -11.55 8.24 8.29
N PHE A 140 -12.32 9.19 8.85
CA PHE A 140 -13.69 8.97 9.36
C PHE A 140 -14.79 9.26 8.33
N SER A 141 -14.46 9.70 7.12
CA SER A 141 -15.43 10.15 6.12
C SER A 141 -15.68 9.17 4.95
N LEU A 142 -15.28 7.90 5.08
CA LEU A 142 -15.50 6.85 4.08
C LEU A 142 -16.28 5.67 4.65
#